data_AF-A0A932GBW8-F1
#
_entry.id   AF-A0A932GBW8-F1
#
_cell.length_a   1.000
_cell.length_b   1.000
_cell.length_c   1.000
_cell.angle_alpha   90.00
_cell.angle_beta   90.00
_cell.angle_gamma   90.00
#
_symmetry.space_group_name_H-M   'P 1'
#
loop_
_entity.id
_entity.type
_entity.pdbx_description
1 polymer ?
#
loop_
_entity_poly.entity_id
_entity_poly.type
_entity_poly.pdbx_seq_one_letter_code
_entity_poly.pdbx_strand_id
1 'polypeptide(L)' 'MPLLSVPVHNITTAETVARIGAFIAEGGPHQLCTVNPEFVMAARRDAEFMAVLRAADLCLPDGVGLLWASR' A
#
# COMPACT_ATOMS: atom_id res chain seq x y z
N MET A 1 15.98 3.58 -5.22
CA MET A 1 16.09 2.18 -4.77
C MET A 1 14.74 1.77 -4.19
N PRO A 2 14.03 0.74 -4.67
CA PRO A 2 12.82 0.32 -3.97
C PRO A 2 13.25 -0.38 -2.68
N LEU A 3 13.35 0.37 -1.58
CA LEU A 3 13.96 -0.08 -0.32
C LEU A 3 13.19 -1.24 0.35
N LEU A 4 11.93 -1.48 -0.04
CA LEU A 4 10.99 -2.30 0.73
C LEU A 4 10.54 -3.60 0.07
N SER A 5 10.80 -3.83 -1.23
CA SER A 5 10.28 -4.99 -2.03
C SER A 5 8.74 -5.14 -2.09
N VAL A 6 8.03 -4.53 -1.15
CA VAL A 6 6.57 -4.40 -1.06
C VAL A 6 6.12 -3.13 -1.79
N PRO A 7 5.03 -3.18 -2.57
CA PRO A 7 4.47 -1.99 -3.20
C PRO A 7 3.95 -1.00 -2.15
N VAL A 8 4.32 0.26 -2.31
CA VAL A 8 3.81 1.38 -1.50
C VAL A 8 3.62 2.56 -2.45
N HIS A 9 2.42 3.13 -2.47
CA HIS A 9 2.09 4.27 -3.30
C HIS A 9 2.56 5.56 -2.61
N ASN A 10 3.30 6.38 -3.34
CA ASN A 10 3.60 7.73 -2.91
C ASN A 10 2.39 8.63 -3.22
N ILE A 11 1.45 8.67 -2.29
CA ILE A 11 0.17 9.37 -2.46
C ILE A 11 -0.16 10.15 -1.18
N THR A 12 -0.66 11.37 -1.36
CA THR A 12 -1.15 12.19 -0.24
C THR A 12 -2.51 11.71 0.24
N THR A 13 -2.91 12.16 1.43
CA THR A 13 -4.26 11.91 1.95
C THR A 13 -5.35 12.44 1.01
N ALA A 14 -5.14 13.63 0.41
CA ALA A 14 -6.11 14.23 -0.50
C ALA A 14 -6.29 13.40 -1.78
N GLU A 15 -5.17 12.97 -2.38
CA GLU A 15 -5.20 12.09 -3.56
C GLU A 15 -5.77 10.72 -3.23
N THR A 16 -5.53 10.20 -2.02
CA THR A 16 -6.11 8.94 -1.53
C THR A 16 -7.64 9.03 -1.49
N VAL A 17 -8.18 10.10 -0.90
CA VAL A 17 -9.62 10.33 -0.83
C VAL A 17 -10.22 10.46 -2.24
N ALA A 18 -9.56 11.20 -3.13
CA ALA A 18 -9.99 11.33 -4.53
C ALA A 18 -10.01 9.96 -5.25
N ARG A 19 -9.00 9.12 -5.03
CA ARG A 19 -8.93 7.77 -5.61
C ARG A 19 -10.04 6.85 -5.08
N ILE A 20 -10.32 6.89 -3.78
CA ILE A 20 -11.43 6.14 -3.19
C ILE A 20 -12.77 6.59 -3.80
N GLY A 21 -12.95 7.89 -4.02
CA GLY A 21 -14.14 8.41 -4.72
C GLY A 21 -14.28 7.83 -6.14
N ALA A 22 -13.16 7.72 -6.88
CA ALA A 22 -13.16 7.09 -8.20
C ALA A 22 -13.50 5.60 -8.15
N PHE A 23 -12.95 4.83 -7.20
CA PHE A 23 -13.26 3.41 -6.99
C PHE A 23 -14.75 3.18 -6.67
N ILE A 24 -15.35 4.04 -5.85
CA ILE A 24 -16.79 3.98 -5.55
C ILE A 24 -17.62 4.20 -6.81
N ALA A 25 -17.22 5.16 -7.66
CA ALA A 25 -17.93 5.48 -8.90
C ALA A 25 -17.76 4.39 -9.97
N GLU A 26 -16.58 3.77 -10.05
CA GLU A 26 -16.28 2.62 -10.93
C GLU A 26 -17.07 1.38 -10.54
N GLY A 27 -17.26 1.18 -9.23
CA GLY A 27 -17.98 0.04 -8.67
C GLY A 27 -17.17 -1.25 -8.68
N GLY A 28 -17.69 -2.28 -8.00
CA GLY A 28 -16.95 -3.52 -7.76
C GLY A 28 -16.01 -3.44 -6.55
N PRO A 29 -15.34 -4.55 -6.21
CA PRO A 29 -14.44 -4.60 -5.07
C PRO A 29 -13.08 -3.98 -5.42
N HIS A 30 -12.60 -3.10 -4.54
CA HIS A 30 -11.22 -2.61 -4.55
C HIS A 30 -10.58 -2.86 -3.17
N GLN A 31 -9.38 -3.44 -3.17
CA GLN A 31 -8.62 -3.74 -1.97
C GLN A 31 -7.58 -2.66 -1.69
N LEU A 32 -7.67 -2.08 -0.49
CA LEU A 32 -6.69 -1.14 0.02
C LEU A 32 -5.88 -1.78 1.15
N CYS A 33 -4.58 -1.59 1.15
CA CYS A 33 -3.67 -2.09 2.18
C CYS A 33 -2.89 -0.94 2.81
N THR A 34 -3.02 -0.77 4.13
CA THR A 34 -2.20 0.15 4.93
C THR A 34 -0.89 -0.52 5.28
N VAL A 35 0.11 -0.35 4.42
CA VAL A 35 1.42 -0.98 4.57
C VAL A 35 2.20 -0.26 5.65
N ASN A 36 2.40 -0.93 6.77
CA ASN A 36 3.27 -0.55 7.88
C ASN A 36 4.59 -1.39 7.85
N PRO A 37 5.59 -1.09 8.70
CA PRO A 37 6.84 -1.85 8.73
C PRO A 37 6.66 -3.34 9.01
N GLU A 38 5.66 -3.71 9.82
CA GLU A 38 5.33 -5.10 10.15
C GLU A 38 4.90 -5.88 8.89
N PHE A 39 4.11 -5.26 8.00
CA PHE A 39 3.73 -5.86 6.72
C PHE A 39 4.95 -6.11 5.83
N VAL A 40 5.90 -5.17 5.81
CA VAL A 40 7.16 -5.32 5.06
C VAL A 40 7.95 -6.52 5.59
N MET A 41 8.04 -6.67 6.90
CA MET A 41 8.75 -7.79 7.52
C MET A 41 8.04 -9.13 7.28
N ALA A 42 6.71 -9.15 7.33
CA ALA A 42 5.90 -10.34 7.05
C ALA A 42 6.03 -10.78 5.58
N ALA A 43 5.86 -9.85 4.62
CA ALA A 43 5.89 -10.14 3.19
C ALA A 43 7.25 -10.63 2.69
N ARG A 44 8.33 -10.38 3.44
CA ARG A 44 9.66 -10.95 3.14
C ARG A 44 9.77 -12.45 3.47
N ARG A 45 8.92 -12.95 4.36
CA ARG A 45 8.92 -14.34 4.83
C ARG A 45 7.74 -15.14 4.29
N ASP A 46 6.75 -14.47 3.74
CA ASP A 46 5.51 -15.04 3.24
C ASP A 46 5.25 -14.55 1.80
N ALA A 47 5.45 -15.47 0.85
CA ALA A 47 5.28 -15.20 -0.57
C ALA A 47 3.80 -15.02 -0.97
N GLU A 48 2.87 -15.68 -0.27
CA GLU A 48 1.43 -15.51 -0.52
C GLU A 48 0.99 -14.13 -0.06
N PHE A 49 1.43 -13.70 1.12
CA PHE A 49 1.13 -12.36 1.61
C PHE A 49 1.73 -11.27 0.71
N MET A 50 2.96 -11.45 0.22
CA MET A 50 3.54 -10.56 -0.80
C MET A 50 2.68 -10.53 -2.09
N ALA A 51 2.12 -11.66 -2.53
CA ALA A 51 1.25 -11.71 -3.70
C ALA A 51 -0.05 -10.93 -3.46
N VAL A 52 -0.67 -11.03 -2.27
CA VAL A 52 -1.84 -10.24 -1.89
C VAL A 52 -1.54 -8.74 -1.95
N LEU A 53 -0.41 -8.30 -1.36
CA LEU A 53 -0.02 -6.89 -1.39
C LEU A 53 0.25 -6.39 -2.82
N ARG A 54 0.78 -7.23 -3.70
CA ARG A 54 1.00 -6.90 -5.12
C ARG A 54 -0.28 -6.83 -5.96
N ALA A 55 -1.32 -7.52 -5.53
CA ALA A 55 -2.62 -7.52 -6.20
C ALA A 55 -3.56 -6.41 -5.70
N ALA A 56 -3.25 -5.77 -4.58
CA ALA A 56 -4.08 -4.69 -4.02
C ALA A 56 -4.10 -3.46 -4.94
N ASP A 57 -5.26 -2.83 -5.06
CA ASP A 57 -5.48 -1.62 -5.88
C ASP A 57 -4.74 -0.40 -5.33
N LEU A 58 -4.55 -0.33 -4.01
CA LEU A 58 -3.83 0.76 -3.36
C LEU A 58 -3.12 0.32 -2.08
N CYS A 59 -1.80 0.36 -2.09
CA CYS A 59 -0.95 0.21 -0.92
C CYS A 59 -0.58 1.58 -0.34
N LEU A 60 -1.20 1.98 0.76
CA LEU A 60 -0.97 3.25 1.45
C LEU A 60 0.15 3.11 2.48
N PRO A 61 1.07 4.07 2.59
CA PRO A 61 2.04 4.08 3.68
C PRO A 61 1.32 4.35 5.01
N ASP A 62 1.49 3.45 5.98
CA ASP A 62 0.99 3.60 7.34
C ASP A 62 2.15 3.70 8.33
N GLY A 63 2.15 4.77 9.12
CA GLY A 63 3.18 5.07 10.10
C GLY A 63 4.33 5.96 9.59
N VAL A 64 4.88 6.73 10.53
CA VAL A 64 5.97 7.69 10.30
C VAL A 64 7.25 6.99 9.81
N GLY A 65 7.49 5.74 10.23
CA GLY A 65 8.68 4.97 9.85
C GLY A 65 8.80 4.69 8.35
N LEU A 66 7.68 4.56 7.62
CA LEU A 66 7.71 4.42 6.17
C LEU A 66 8.03 5.73 5.45
N LEU A 67 7.53 6.85 5.95
CA LEU A 67 7.87 8.19 5.43
C LEU A 67 9.36 8.50 5.61
N TRP A 68 9.99 7.93 6.63
CA TRP A 68 11.43 8.07 6.89
C TRP A 68 12.25 7.14 6.01
N ALA A 69 11.75 5.91 5.74
CA ALA A 69 12.39 4.96 4.82
C ALA A 69 12.20 5.31 3.34
N SER A 70 11.28 6.23 3.01
CA SER A 70 11.08 6.75 1.65
C SER A 70 11.94 7.98 1.31
N ARG A 71 12.74 8.48 2.26
CA ARG A 71 13.73 9.55 2.05
C ARG A 71 15.09 9.01 1.65
#